data_AF-A0A1A2ZGC9-F1
#
_entry.id   AF-A0A1A2ZGC9-F1
#
_cell.length_a   1.000
_cell.length_b   1.000
_cell.length_c   1.000
_cell.angle_alpha   90.00
_cell.angle_beta   90.00
_cell.angle_gamma   90.00
#
_symmetry.space_group_name_H-M   'P 1'
#
loop_
_entity.id
_entity.type
_entity.pdbx_description
1 polymer ?
#
loop_
_entity_poly.entity_id
_entity_poly.type
_entity_poly.pdbx_seq_one_letter_code
_entity_poly.pdbx_strand_id
1 'polypeptide(L)'
;MAVDRLHTTPSDVLDHPAQPVSDDQSRAQVVESAQQIVALTGLQTASAGYTLMSCKDRDDPPYQGAIYLTFALPAAARPDAYFPKIAATLADHGWAHGLPPNDHPFAESLTKDEVTMIVYLQSEEPSLGVLRVYGQCRNMNDHRSDSTAWADVTDRLRAP
;
A
#
# COMPACT_ATOMS: atom_id res chain seq x y z
N MET A 1 39.49 6.91 -24.81
CA MET A 1 38.87 5.86 -23.97
C MET A 1 37.84 6.55 -23.11
N ALA A 2 36.61 6.70 -23.62
CA ALA A 2 35.50 7.27 -22.86
C ALA A 2 34.75 6.10 -22.24
N VAL A 3 34.74 6.01 -20.92
CA VAL A 3 33.96 5.01 -20.19
C VAL A 3 32.52 5.49 -20.21
N ASP A 4 31.69 4.75 -20.92
CA ASP A 4 30.25 4.95 -21.02
C ASP A 4 29.64 4.77 -19.62
N ARG A 5 29.13 5.86 -19.03
CA ARG A 5 28.36 5.79 -17.79
C ARG A 5 26.98 5.28 -18.16
N LEU A 6 26.79 3.97 -18.09
CA LEU A 6 25.47 3.34 -18.20
C LEU A 6 24.55 3.97 -17.14
N HIS A 7 23.64 4.82 -17.61
CA HIS A 7 22.55 5.34 -16.80
C HIS A 7 21.52 4.23 -16.66
N THR A 8 21.47 3.58 -15.50
CA THR A 8 20.40 2.63 -15.16
C THR A 8 19.05 3.35 -15.26
N THR A 9 18.13 2.83 -16.07
CA THR A 9 16.78 3.38 -16.20
C THR A 9 15.88 2.87 -15.07
N PRO A 10 14.77 3.54 -14.73
CA PRO A 10 13.81 3.02 -13.75
C PRO A 10 13.28 1.62 -14.10
N SER A 11 13.13 1.33 -15.40
CA SER A 11 12.76 0.00 -15.89
C SER A 11 13.83 -1.05 -15.59
N ASP A 12 15.11 -0.72 -15.77
CA ASP A 12 16.22 -1.65 -15.46
C ASP A 12 16.28 -1.99 -13.96
N VAL A 13 15.98 -1.02 -13.08
CA VAL A 13 15.91 -1.24 -11.62
C VAL A 13 14.75 -2.18 -11.25
N LEU A 14 13.62 -2.08 -11.97
CA LEU A 14 12.48 -2.99 -11.78
C LEU A 14 12.75 -4.39 -12.32
N ASP A 15 13.42 -4.50 -13.47
CA ASP A 15 13.73 -5.81 -14.08
C ASP A 15 14.75 -6.61 -13.28
N HIS A 16 15.70 -5.91 -12.64
CA HIS A 16 16.80 -6.51 -11.89
C HIS A 16 16.94 -5.84 -10.52
N PRO A 17 15.97 -6.04 -9.60
CA PRO A 17 16.00 -5.39 -8.31
C PRO A 17 17.20 -5.88 -7.50
N ALA A 18 17.89 -4.94 -6.87
CA ALA A 18 18.93 -5.29 -5.90
C ALA A 18 18.28 -6.07 -4.75
N GLN A 19 18.86 -7.23 -4.41
CA GLN A 19 18.40 -8.11 -3.32
C GLN A 19 16.88 -8.45 -3.43
N PRO A 20 16.47 -9.36 -4.32
CA PRO A 20 15.09 -9.82 -4.40
C PRO A 20 14.57 -10.31 -3.04
N VAL A 21 13.28 -10.12 -2.79
CA VAL A 21 12.60 -10.56 -1.56
C VAL A 21 11.66 -11.72 -1.84
N SER A 22 11.42 -12.53 -0.81
CA SER A 22 10.46 -13.64 -0.85
C SER A 22 9.02 -13.18 -0.66
N ASP A 23 8.06 -14.04 -1.01
CA ASP A 23 6.62 -13.84 -0.79
C ASP A 23 6.30 -13.49 0.67
N ASP A 24 6.91 -14.22 1.61
CA ASP A 24 6.72 -14.00 3.04
C ASP A 24 7.25 -12.63 3.48
N GLN A 25 8.39 -12.20 2.94
CA GLN A 25 8.94 -10.86 3.21
C GLN A 25 8.06 -9.76 2.62
N SER A 26 7.57 -9.92 1.38
CA SER A 26 6.61 -8.99 0.76
C SER A 26 5.32 -8.90 1.56
N ARG A 27 4.80 -10.04 2.04
CA ARG A 27 3.60 -10.11 2.88
C ARG A 27 3.81 -9.44 4.22
N ALA A 28 4.89 -9.78 4.91
CA ALA A 28 5.23 -9.24 6.23
C ALA A 28 5.33 -7.72 6.17
N GLN A 29 6.07 -7.17 5.19
CA GLN A 29 6.26 -5.73 5.03
C GLN A 29 4.93 -4.95 4.99
N VAL A 30 3.97 -5.37 4.13
CA VAL A 30 2.71 -4.64 3.99
C VAL A 30 1.72 -4.92 5.11
N VAL A 31 1.71 -6.14 5.67
CA VAL A 31 0.82 -6.47 6.80
C VAL A 31 1.26 -5.71 8.05
N GLU A 32 2.56 -5.71 8.37
CA GLU A 32 3.11 -4.99 9.53
C GLU A 32 2.91 -3.47 9.37
N SER A 33 3.12 -2.95 8.16
CA SER A 33 2.85 -1.54 7.86
C SER A 33 1.37 -1.20 8.02
N ALA A 34 0.45 -2.03 7.50
CA ALA A 34 -0.98 -1.85 7.67
C ALA A 34 -1.40 -1.92 9.15
N GLN A 35 -0.82 -2.82 9.95
CA GLN A 35 -1.04 -2.89 11.40
C GLN A 35 -0.62 -1.60 12.08
N GLN A 36 0.56 -1.08 11.76
CA GLN A 36 1.04 0.19 12.31
C GLN A 36 0.11 1.34 11.94
N ILE A 37 -0.33 1.41 10.68
CA ILE A 37 -1.25 2.46 10.21
C ILE A 37 -2.56 2.40 10.99
N VAL A 38 -3.19 1.23 11.07
CA VAL A 38 -4.45 1.04 11.81
C VAL A 38 -4.28 1.41 13.28
N ALA A 39 -3.19 0.99 13.93
CA ALA A 39 -2.93 1.30 15.34
C ALA A 39 -2.73 2.80 15.59
N LEU A 40 -1.97 3.49 14.73
CA LEU A 40 -1.69 4.93 14.89
C LEU A 40 -2.92 5.80 14.65
N THR A 41 -3.77 5.41 13.70
CA THR A 41 -4.86 6.25 13.21
C THR A 41 -6.23 5.83 13.77
N GLY A 42 -6.31 4.66 14.41
CA GLY A 42 -7.53 4.12 15.01
C GLY A 42 -8.58 3.71 13.99
N LEU A 43 -8.18 3.30 12.78
CA LEU A 43 -9.14 2.87 11.75
C LEU A 43 -9.99 1.69 12.25
N GLN A 44 -11.29 1.79 12.03
CA GLN A 44 -12.25 0.74 12.35
C GLN A 44 -12.35 -0.22 11.16
N THR A 45 -11.40 -1.14 11.04
CA THR A 45 -11.31 -2.11 9.94
C THR A 45 -12.59 -2.94 9.82
N ALA A 46 -13.22 -2.86 8.64
CA ALA A 46 -14.39 -3.64 8.28
C ALA A 46 -13.98 -4.94 7.57
N SER A 47 -13.10 -4.84 6.57
CA SER A 47 -12.52 -5.97 5.87
C SER A 47 -11.12 -5.63 5.35
N ALA A 48 -10.27 -6.64 5.17
CA ALA A 48 -9.00 -6.47 4.50
C ALA A 48 -8.55 -7.74 3.75
N GLY A 49 -8.05 -7.53 2.55
CA GLY A 49 -7.43 -8.57 1.72
C GLY A 49 -5.95 -8.30 1.47
N TYR A 50 -5.18 -9.37 1.27
CA TYR A 50 -3.80 -9.35 0.80
C TYR A 50 -3.64 -10.05 -0.55
N THR A 51 -2.78 -9.54 -1.42
CA THR A 51 -2.32 -10.24 -2.62
C THR A 51 -0.87 -9.87 -2.97
N LEU A 52 -0.23 -10.67 -3.83
CA LEU A 52 0.96 -10.27 -4.56
C LEU A 52 0.51 -9.66 -5.89
N MET A 53 0.86 -8.40 -6.10
CA MET A 53 0.45 -7.63 -7.28
C MET A 53 1.68 -7.33 -8.12
N SER A 54 1.63 -7.57 -9.43
CA SER A 54 2.72 -7.19 -10.32
C SER A 54 2.91 -5.66 -10.31
N CYS A 55 4.17 -5.24 -10.39
CA CYS A 55 4.55 -3.83 -10.45
C CYS A 55 4.69 -3.27 -11.87
N LYS A 56 4.73 -4.15 -12.87
CA LYS A 56 4.85 -3.75 -14.28
C LYS A 56 3.50 -3.71 -14.96
N ASP A 57 2.84 -4.86 -14.92
CA ASP A 57 1.55 -5.12 -15.54
C ASP A 57 0.71 -5.98 -14.59
N ARG A 58 -0.08 -6.93 -15.12
CA ARG A 58 -0.92 -7.80 -14.29
C ARG A 58 -0.20 -9.07 -13.82
N ASP A 59 0.80 -9.51 -14.56
CA ASP A 59 1.25 -10.88 -14.58
C ASP A 59 2.77 -11.00 -14.40
N ASP A 60 3.58 -10.05 -14.87
CA ASP A 60 5.03 -10.23 -14.87
C ASP A 60 5.74 -9.67 -13.63
N PRO A 61 6.77 -10.36 -13.09
CA PRO A 61 7.55 -9.85 -11.98
C PRO A 61 8.32 -8.56 -12.34
N PRO A 62 8.66 -7.70 -11.37
CA PRO A 62 8.55 -7.95 -9.94
C PRO A 62 7.14 -7.74 -9.40
N TYR A 63 6.78 -8.51 -8.39
CA TYR A 63 5.59 -8.33 -7.58
C TYR A 63 5.90 -7.51 -6.32
N GLN A 64 4.86 -6.90 -5.79
CA GLN A 64 4.82 -6.25 -4.48
C GLN A 64 3.72 -6.87 -3.63
N GLY A 65 3.89 -6.87 -2.32
CA GLY A 65 2.77 -7.10 -1.42
C GLY A 65 1.75 -5.97 -1.58
N ALA A 66 0.47 -6.30 -1.57
CA ALA A 66 -0.62 -5.32 -1.63
C ALA A 66 -1.70 -5.65 -0.60
N ILE A 67 -2.15 -4.63 0.12
CA ILE A 67 -3.32 -4.68 1.00
C ILE A 67 -4.41 -3.80 0.42
N TYR A 68 -5.64 -4.32 0.41
CA TYR A 68 -6.85 -3.54 0.22
C TYR A 68 -7.68 -3.67 1.49
N LEU A 69 -7.85 -2.56 2.22
CA LEU A 69 -8.57 -2.49 3.48
C LEU A 69 -9.73 -1.52 3.34
N THR A 70 -10.91 -1.92 3.81
CA THR A 70 -12.05 -1.01 4.03
C THR A 70 -12.23 -0.76 5.52
N PHE A 71 -12.61 0.46 5.89
CA PHE A 71 -12.88 0.83 7.28
C PHE A 71 -14.11 1.72 7.37
N ALA A 72 -14.79 1.65 8.52
CA ALA A 72 -15.91 2.53 8.80
C ALA A 72 -15.42 3.92 9.19
N LEU A 73 -16.03 4.96 8.63
CA LEU A 73 -15.87 6.32 9.15
C LEU A 73 -16.68 6.46 10.45
N PRO A 74 -16.13 7.11 11.49
CA PRO A 74 -16.94 7.47 12.65
C PRO A 74 -18.15 8.30 12.23
N ALA A 75 -19.32 8.08 12.83
CA ALA A 75 -20.58 8.71 12.40
C ALA A 75 -20.54 10.27 12.39
N ALA A 76 -19.71 10.88 13.24
CA ALA A 76 -19.53 12.33 13.31
C ALA A 76 -18.32 12.84 12.50
N ALA A 77 -17.58 11.97 11.81
CA ALA A 77 -16.43 12.34 11.03
C ALA A 77 -16.85 13.15 9.80
N ARG A 78 -16.15 14.26 9.57
CA ARG A 78 -16.24 14.99 8.31
C ARG A 78 -15.10 14.55 7.39
N PRO A 79 -15.37 14.04 6.18
CA PRO A 79 -14.32 13.54 5.28
C PRO A 79 -13.20 14.56 5.00
N ASP A 80 -13.55 15.83 4.81
CA ASP A 80 -12.61 16.92 4.52
C ASP A 80 -11.61 17.21 5.65
N ALA A 81 -11.88 16.75 6.87
CA ALA A 81 -10.96 16.82 8.00
C ALA A 81 -10.40 15.45 8.40
N TYR A 82 -11.14 14.37 8.14
CA TYR A 82 -10.80 13.03 8.60
C TYR A 82 -9.59 12.44 7.86
N PHE A 83 -9.55 12.52 6.52
CA PHE A 83 -8.43 12.00 5.74
C PHE A 83 -7.14 12.82 5.92
N PRO A 84 -7.17 14.17 5.92
CA PRO A 84 -5.98 14.95 6.27
C PRO A 84 -5.47 14.67 7.69
N LYS A 85 -6.35 14.38 8.65
CA LYS A 85 -5.93 13.98 10.01
C LYS A 85 -5.20 12.64 10.02
N ILE A 86 -5.66 11.66 9.22
CA ILE A 86 -4.94 10.39 9.04
C ILE A 86 -3.54 10.66 8.51
N ALA A 87 -3.42 11.45 7.44
CA ALA A 87 -2.13 11.78 6.84
C ALA A 87 -1.20 12.51 7.82
N ALA A 88 -1.70 13.53 8.52
CA ALA A 88 -0.93 14.26 9.54
C ALA A 88 -0.43 13.33 10.67
N THR A 89 -1.31 12.44 11.16
CA THR A 89 -0.94 11.45 12.19
C THR A 89 0.19 10.55 11.71
N LEU A 90 0.15 10.11 10.45
CA LEU A 90 1.21 9.26 9.89
C LEU A 90 2.50 10.05 9.66
N ALA A 91 2.39 11.30 9.22
CA ALA A 91 3.53 12.19 9.03
C ALA A 91 4.31 12.44 10.32
N ASP A 92 3.61 12.64 11.45
CA ASP A 92 4.20 12.74 12.79
C ASP A 92 4.95 11.46 13.20
N HIS A 93 4.69 10.34 12.53
CA HIS A 93 5.31 9.04 12.76
C HIS A 93 6.26 8.60 11.62
N GLY A 94 6.80 9.59 10.88
CA GLY A 94 7.89 9.42 9.93
C GLY A 94 7.46 8.95 8.53
N TRP A 95 6.16 9.00 8.23
CA TRP A 95 5.71 8.86 6.84
C TRP A 95 5.89 10.19 6.10
N ALA A 96 6.33 10.14 4.85
CA ALA A 96 6.52 11.32 4.02
C ALA A 96 5.34 11.46 3.05
N HIS A 97 4.77 12.67 2.93
CA HIS A 97 3.71 12.91 1.94
C HIS A 97 4.22 12.61 0.52
N GLY A 98 3.45 11.78 -0.19
CA GLY A 98 3.59 11.53 -1.62
C GLY A 98 2.69 12.44 -2.43
N LEU A 99 2.68 12.24 -3.75
CA LEU A 99 1.68 12.87 -4.60
C LEU A 99 0.32 12.21 -4.34
N PRO A 100 -0.72 12.96 -3.95
CA PRO A 100 -2.04 12.38 -3.74
C PRO A 100 -2.60 11.86 -5.08
N PRO A 101 -3.31 10.73 -5.07
CA PRO A 101 -4.08 10.30 -6.23
C PRO A 101 -5.18 11.34 -6.50
N ASN A 102 -5.35 11.73 -7.76
CA ASN A 102 -6.38 12.70 -8.14
C ASN A 102 -7.68 12.05 -8.63
N ASP A 103 -7.79 10.73 -8.55
CA ASP A 103 -8.94 9.93 -9.00
C ASP A 103 -9.95 9.60 -7.88
N HIS A 104 -9.60 9.91 -6.62
CA HIS A 104 -10.46 9.64 -5.47
C HIS A 104 -10.65 10.90 -4.58
N PRO A 105 -11.88 11.14 -4.06
CA PRO A 105 -12.13 12.23 -3.13
C PRO A 105 -11.32 12.09 -1.84
N PHE A 106 -10.74 13.21 -1.38
CA PHE A 106 -9.96 13.30 -0.14
C PHE A 106 -8.80 12.31 -0.06
N ALA A 107 -8.25 11.92 -1.22
CA ALA A 107 -7.18 10.96 -1.27
C ALA A 107 -5.87 11.56 -0.72
N GLU A 108 -5.23 10.81 0.16
CA GLU A 108 -3.92 11.10 0.72
C GLU A 108 -2.97 9.96 0.36
N SER A 109 -1.72 10.28 0.04
CA SER A 109 -0.66 9.31 -0.22
C SER A 109 0.55 9.65 0.63
N LEU A 110 1.12 8.65 1.29
CA LEU A 110 2.38 8.81 2.01
C LEU A 110 3.26 7.57 1.84
N THR A 111 4.56 7.75 2.02
CA THR A 111 5.56 6.69 1.86
C THR A 111 6.46 6.58 3.09
N LYS A 112 6.91 5.37 3.39
CA LYS A 112 7.88 5.06 4.44
C LYS A 112 8.54 3.72 4.15
N ASP A 113 9.87 3.65 4.23
CA ASP A 113 10.63 2.40 4.11
C ASP A 113 10.22 1.53 2.89
N GLU A 114 10.12 2.17 1.72
CA GLU A 114 9.68 1.56 0.43
C GLU A 114 8.22 1.08 0.40
N VAL A 115 7.44 1.39 1.43
CA VAL A 115 5.99 1.17 1.46
C VAL A 115 5.27 2.46 1.09
N THR A 116 4.26 2.34 0.23
CA THR A 116 3.33 3.43 -0.07
C THR A 116 1.97 3.10 0.52
N MET A 117 1.36 4.02 1.26
CA MET A 117 -0.06 3.96 1.56
C MET A 117 -0.84 4.98 0.76
N ILE A 118 -2.08 4.63 0.44
CA ILE A 118 -3.05 5.52 -0.15
C ILE A 118 -4.35 5.36 0.63
N VAL A 119 -4.93 6.45 1.10
CA VAL A 119 -6.19 6.44 1.85
C VAL A 119 -7.17 7.41 1.24
N TYR A 120 -8.43 7.01 1.06
CA TYR A 120 -9.45 7.83 0.38
C TYR A 120 -10.87 7.43 0.77
N LEU A 121 -11.84 8.30 0.46
CA LEU A 121 -13.26 8.04 0.68
C LEU A 121 -13.83 7.11 -0.40
N GLN A 122 -14.60 6.10 -0.01
CA GLN A 122 -15.32 5.26 -0.97
C GLN A 122 -16.50 6.04 -1.57
N SER A 123 -16.44 6.31 -2.88
CA SER A 123 -17.45 7.14 -3.56
C SER A 123 -18.84 6.49 -3.58
N GLU A 124 -18.90 5.16 -3.72
CA GLU A 124 -20.17 4.42 -3.81
C GLU A 124 -20.84 4.20 -2.45
N GLU A 125 -20.05 4.23 -1.36
CA GLU A 125 -20.51 4.04 0.02
C GLU A 125 -19.76 5.02 0.95
N PRO A 126 -20.20 6.28 1.06
CA PRO A 126 -19.47 7.33 1.78
C PRO A 126 -19.38 7.13 3.31
N SER A 127 -20.00 6.09 3.87
CA SER A 127 -19.75 5.63 5.24
C SER A 127 -18.44 4.84 5.39
N LEU A 128 -17.80 4.49 4.27
CA LEU A 128 -16.57 3.72 4.23
C LEU A 128 -15.40 4.53 3.66
N GLY A 129 -14.22 4.28 4.21
CA GLY A 129 -12.95 4.67 3.64
C GLY A 129 -12.18 3.44 3.16
N VAL A 130 -11.27 3.66 2.23
CA VAL A 130 -10.37 2.65 1.71
C VAL A 130 -8.94 3.03 2.08
N LEU A 131 -8.19 2.06 2.58
CA LEU A 131 -6.74 2.11 2.73
C LEU A 131 -6.13 1.07 1.80
N ARG A 132 -5.21 1.51 0.94
CA ARG A 132 -4.33 0.64 0.17
C ARG A 132 -2.92 0.74 0.70
N VAL A 133 -2.23 -0.39 0.83
CA VAL A 133 -0.82 -0.44 1.22
C VAL A 133 -0.07 -1.27 0.22
N TYR A 134 1.03 -0.72 -0.29
CA TYR A 134 1.83 -1.28 -1.38
C TYR A 134 3.27 -1.37 -0.93
N GLY A 135 3.87 -2.56 -1.03
CA GLY A 135 5.25 -2.82 -0.64
C GLY A 135 6.25 -2.51 -1.75
N GLN A 136 7.48 -2.96 -1.53
CA GLN A 136 8.54 -2.83 -2.52
C GLN A 136 8.34 -3.78 -3.72
N CYS A 137 8.68 -3.31 -4.91
CA CYS A 137 8.65 -4.06 -6.17
C CYS A 137 9.92 -4.90 -6.35
N ARG A 138 10.13 -5.90 -5.48
CA ARG A 138 11.37 -6.69 -5.45
C ARG A 138 11.13 -8.21 -5.37
N ASN A 139 9.89 -8.67 -5.40
CA ASN A 139 9.59 -10.10 -5.45
C ASN A 139 9.67 -10.60 -6.89
N MET A 140 10.62 -11.48 -7.20
CA MET A 140 10.86 -12.00 -8.55
C MET A 140 10.26 -13.40 -8.78
N ASN A 141 9.53 -13.94 -7.80
CA ASN A 141 8.83 -15.22 -7.96
C ASN A 141 7.73 -15.09 -9.02
N ASP A 142 7.40 -16.23 -9.64
CA ASP A 142 6.39 -16.30 -10.69
C ASP A 142 5.02 -16.62 -10.08
N HIS A 143 4.08 -15.67 -10.15
CA HIS A 143 2.71 -15.80 -9.63
C HIS A 143 1.66 -15.76 -10.74
N ARG A 144 2.05 -15.92 -12.02
CA ARG A 144 1.12 -15.84 -13.17
C ARG A 144 0.01 -16.89 -13.13
N SER A 145 0.27 -18.02 -12.47
CA SER A 145 -0.70 -19.11 -12.29
C SER A 145 -1.43 -19.05 -10.95
N ASP A 146 -1.11 -18.09 -10.09
CA ASP A 146 -1.72 -18.01 -8.77
C ASP A 146 -3.17 -17.55 -8.86
N SER A 147 -3.94 -17.90 -7.85
CA SER A 147 -5.28 -17.35 -7.71
C SER A 147 -5.18 -15.84 -7.52
N THR A 148 -5.92 -15.08 -8.33
CA THR A 148 -6.06 -13.62 -8.16
C THR A 148 -6.98 -13.26 -6.99
N ALA A 149 -7.45 -14.25 -6.22
CA ALA A 149 -8.25 -14.03 -5.03
C ALA A 149 -7.41 -13.42 -3.91
N TRP A 150 -7.99 -12.44 -3.22
CA TRP A 150 -7.37 -11.83 -2.05
C TRP A 150 -7.41 -12.81 -0.87
N ALA A 151 -6.26 -13.05 -0.25
CA ALA A 151 -6.21 -13.75 1.02
C ALA A 151 -6.80 -12.85 2.11
N ASP A 152 -7.76 -13.35 2.88
CA ASP A 152 -8.33 -12.60 4.00
C ASP A 152 -7.27 -12.37 5.09
N VAL A 153 -7.12 -11.12 5.50
CA VAL A 153 -6.21 -10.69 6.56
C VAL A 153 -6.89 -9.78 7.58
N THR A 154 -8.22 -9.71 7.54
CA THR A 154 -9.05 -8.79 8.34
C THR A 154 -8.71 -8.87 9.82
N ASP A 155 -8.66 -10.08 10.39
CA ASP A 155 -8.41 -10.27 11.83
C ASP A 155 -7.03 -9.82 12.29
N ARG A 156 -6.05 -9.76 11.37
CA ARG A 156 -4.71 -9.25 11.68
C ARG A 156 -4.66 -7.72 11.72
N LEU A 157 -5.66 -7.07 11.13
CA LEU A 157 -5.73 -5.62 10.92
C LEU A 157 -6.89 -4.98 11.69
N ARG A 158 -7.49 -5.67 12.65
CA ARG A 158 -8.39 -5.03 13.63
C ARG A 158 -7.54 -4.33 14.68
N ALA A 159 -7.89 -3.10 15.02
CA ALA A 159 -7.31 -2.44 16.19
C ALA A 159 -7.64 -3.28 17.45
N PRO A 160 -6.70 -3.43 18.40
CA PRO A 160 -6.94 -4.12 19.67
C PRO A 160 -7.98 -3.42 20.54
#